data_AF-A0A2H3JPW3-F1
#
_entry.id   AF-A0A2H3JPW3-F1
#
_cell.length_a   1.000
_cell.length_b   1.000
_cell.length_c   1.000
_cell.angle_alpha   90.00
_cell.angle_beta   90.00
_cell.angle_gamma   90.00
#
_symmetry.space_group_name_H-M   'P 1'
#
loop_
_entity.id
_entity.type
_entity.pdbx_description
1 polymer ?
#
loop_
_entity_poly.entity_id
_entity_poly.type
_entity_poly.pdbx_seq_one_letter_code
_entity_poly.pdbx_strand_id
1 'polypeptide(L)'
;MAREPTTYPWSNSRNSPFPEAPAIWPSGPEVDSAISTYLKGIICKEPGWAKFVQGRSSVLTISQQLEQYRYVQSKFDQYERSQTPPDLAGAPTVTITRAHVLKAFNLTASWGDECTEVLALTALYGPGGVHEEARVVAMLDQKPPISTGMQVKKYLALLREVNAKWTIVDRV
;
A
#
# COMPACT_ATOMS: atom_id res chain seq x y z
N MET A 1 -7.39 81.56 0.98
CA MET A 1 -8.08 80.59 1.87
C MET A 1 -8.10 79.27 1.13
N ALA A 2 -7.16 78.37 1.48
CA ALA A 2 -7.39 77.13 2.26
C ALA A 2 -7.58 75.94 1.29
N ARG A 3 -6.49 75.25 0.91
CA ARG A 3 -5.95 74.00 1.49
C ARG A 3 -6.83 72.77 1.20
N GLU A 4 -6.42 71.97 0.23
CA GLU A 4 -6.74 70.53 0.20
C GLU A 4 -5.43 69.73 0.32
N PRO A 5 -5.25 68.96 1.40
CA PRO A 5 -4.39 67.79 1.43
C PRO A 5 -5.32 66.55 1.33
N THR A 6 -4.98 65.47 0.65
CA THR A 6 -4.11 64.43 1.19
C THR A 6 -4.06 63.27 0.18
N THR A 7 -2.85 63.01 -0.30
CA THR A 7 -2.30 61.75 -0.84
C THR A 7 -2.69 60.53 0.02
N TYR A 8 -3.00 59.35 -0.51
CA TYR A 8 -2.02 58.31 -0.90
C TYR A 8 -2.74 56.99 -1.32
N PRO A 9 -2.02 56.00 -1.87
CA PRO A 9 -2.41 55.23 -3.03
C PRO A 9 -2.70 53.77 -2.67
N TRP A 10 -3.23 53.00 -3.61
CA TRP A 10 -2.69 51.66 -3.86
C TRP A 10 -3.13 51.17 -5.24
N SER A 11 -2.12 50.75 -5.98
CA SER A 11 -2.18 49.98 -7.22
C SER A 11 -3.01 48.73 -7.01
N ASN A 12 -3.94 48.44 -7.93
CA ASN A 12 -4.38 47.07 -8.09
C ASN A 12 -4.45 46.74 -9.59
N SER A 13 -3.40 46.04 -10.04
CA SER A 13 -3.31 45.41 -11.34
C SER A 13 -4.52 44.52 -11.56
N ARG A 14 -5.37 44.92 -12.50
CA ARG A 14 -6.32 44.02 -13.14
C ARG A 14 -5.53 43.03 -14.00
N ASN A 15 -5.54 41.75 -13.63
CA ASN A 15 -5.88 40.63 -14.52
C ASN A 15 -5.70 39.28 -13.83
N SER A 16 -6.82 38.61 -13.52
CA SER A 16 -7.20 37.29 -14.06
C SER A 16 -8.38 36.72 -13.26
N PRO A 17 -9.58 36.58 -13.86
CA PRO A 17 -10.72 35.93 -13.23
C PRO A 17 -10.93 34.55 -13.87
N PHE A 18 -10.17 33.54 -13.45
CA PHE A 18 -10.56 32.16 -13.68
C PHE A 18 -10.17 31.31 -12.46
N PRO A 19 -11.08 30.50 -11.90
CA PRO A 19 -10.68 29.44 -10.99
C PRO A 19 -9.83 28.46 -11.81
N GLU A 20 -8.61 28.19 -11.32
CA GLU A 20 -7.71 27.17 -11.85
C GLU A 20 -8.50 25.85 -11.95
N ALA A 21 -8.74 25.39 -13.18
CA ALA A 21 -9.44 24.13 -13.41
C ALA A 21 -8.68 23.02 -12.66
N PRO A 22 -9.38 22.06 -12.01
CA PRO A 22 -8.69 20.95 -11.37
C PRO A 22 -7.84 20.26 -12.44
N ALA A 23 -6.53 20.12 -12.19
CA ALA A 23 -5.64 19.40 -13.06
C ALA A 23 -6.27 18.04 -13.37
N ILE A 24 -6.67 17.83 -14.63
CA ILE A 24 -7.15 16.54 -15.11
C ILE A 24 -5.89 15.68 -15.22
N TRP A 25 -5.54 15.01 -14.13
CA TRP A 25 -4.47 14.03 -14.14
C TRP A 25 -4.82 12.98 -15.19
N PRO A 26 -3.88 12.58 -16.05
CA PRO A 26 -4.14 11.50 -17.00
C PRO A 26 -4.53 10.28 -16.17
N SER A 27 -5.77 9.84 -16.32
CA SER A 27 -6.38 8.75 -15.58
C SER A 27 -6.94 7.79 -16.60
N GLY A 28 -6.49 6.54 -16.55
CA GLY A 28 -6.86 5.55 -17.54
C GLY A 28 -5.98 4.29 -17.50
N PRO A 29 -6.45 3.18 -18.10
CA PRO A 29 -5.78 1.89 -18.05
C PRO A 29 -4.36 1.91 -18.66
N GLU A 30 -4.12 2.80 -19.62
CA GLU A 30 -2.82 3.03 -20.25
C GLU A 30 -1.82 3.67 -19.28
N VAL A 31 -2.25 4.69 -18.53
CA VAL A 31 -1.47 5.34 -17.47
C VAL A 31 -1.13 4.33 -16.39
N ASP A 32 -2.13 3.59 -15.90
CA ASP A 32 -1.92 2.56 -14.87
C ASP A 32 -0.93 1.49 -15.35
N SER A 33 -0.99 1.12 -16.64
CA SER A 33 -0.07 0.17 -17.26
C SER A 33 1.36 0.71 -17.35
N ALA A 34 1.52 1.97 -17.76
CA ALA A 34 2.82 2.65 -17.82
C ALA A 34 3.48 2.71 -16.43
N ILE A 35 2.72 3.14 -15.41
CA ILE A 35 3.21 3.21 -14.02
C ILE A 35 3.58 1.82 -13.51
N SER A 36 2.72 0.82 -13.72
CA SER A 36 2.97 -0.55 -13.24
C SER A 36 4.19 -1.18 -13.93
N THR A 37 4.41 -0.91 -15.22
CA THR A 37 5.57 -1.38 -15.98
C THR A 37 6.85 -0.73 -15.48
N TYR A 38 6.81 0.59 -15.24
CA TYR A 38 7.91 1.34 -14.62
C TYR A 38 8.28 0.78 -13.25
N LEU A 39 7.31 0.63 -12.36
CA LEU A 39 7.51 0.07 -11.02
C LEU A 39 8.10 -1.33 -11.09
N LYS A 40 7.55 -2.19 -11.96
CA LYS A 40 8.07 -3.55 -12.17
C LYS A 40 9.53 -3.53 -12.63
N GLY A 41 9.91 -2.61 -13.51
CA GLY A 41 11.29 -2.45 -14.00
C GLY A 41 12.31 -2.03 -12.93
N ILE A 42 11.84 -1.38 -11.86
CA ILE A 42 12.68 -1.03 -10.70
C ILE A 42 12.70 -2.20 -9.71
N ILE A 43 11.53 -2.67 -9.31
CA ILE A 43 11.36 -3.70 -8.28
C ILE A 43 12.06 -5.01 -8.70
N CYS A 44 12.03 -5.37 -9.99
CA CYS A 44 12.63 -6.63 -10.45
C CYS A 44 14.15 -6.71 -10.30
N LYS A 45 14.83 -5.58 -10.11
CA LYS A 45 16.29 -5.50 -9.90
C LYS A 45 16.68 -5.71 -8.44
N GLU A 46 15.71 -5.73 -7.54
CA GLU A 46 15.96 -5.87 -6.11
C GLU A 46 16.19 -7.32 -5.70
N PRO A 47 17.02 -7.58 -4.69
CA PRO A 47 17.26 -8.94 -4.19
C PRO A 47 15.99 -9.59 -3.61
N GLY A 48 15.05 -8.79 -3.09
CA GLY A 48 13.76 -9.29 -2.57
C GLY A 48 12.85 -9.87 -3.66
N TRP A 49 12.96 -9.39 -4.90
CA TRP A 49 12.12 -9.84 -6.01
C TRP A 49 12.34 -11.31 -6.34
N ALA A 50 13.60 -11.76 -6.40
CA ALA A 50 13.92 -13.16 -6.71
C ALA A 50 13.31 -14.12 -5.67
N LYS A 51 13.40 -13.77 -4.38
CA LYS A 51 12.77 -14.52 -3.28
C LYS A 51 11.25 -14.52 -3.40
N PHE A 52 10.67 -13.39 -3.79
CA PHE A 52 9.23 -13.27 -3.99
C PHE A 52 8.71 -14.15 -5.13
N VAL A 53 9.38 -14.12 -6.27
CA VAL A 53 9.03 -14.97 -7.42
C VAL A 53 9.16 -16.45 -7.07
N GLN A 54 10.24 -16.85 -6.40
CA GLN A 54 10.43 -18.23 -5.93
C GLN A 54 9.31 -18.66 -4.98
N GLY A 55 8.96 -17.80 -4.01
CA GLY A 55 7.91 -18.04 -3.03
C GLY A 55 6.54 -18.28 -3.67
N ARG A 56 6.20 -17.56 -4.76
CA ARG A 56 4.92 -17.73 -5.47
C ARG A 56 4.73 -19.09 -6.12
N SER A 57 5.82 -19.78 -6.45
CA SER A 57 5.79 -21.13 -7.04
C SER A 57 5.83 -22.25 -6.00
N SER A 58 5.98 -21.91 -4.72
CA SER A 58 6.22 -22.85 -3.63
C SER A 58 5.04 -22.92 -2.67
N VAL A 59 4.92 -24.05 -1.97
CA VAL A 59 4.05 -24.16 -0.80
C VAL A 59 4.80 -23.60 0.41
N LEU A 60 4.34 -22.46 0.92
CA LEU A 60 5.01 -21.69 1.97
C LEU A 60 4.30 -21.87 3.31
N THR A 61 5.09 -21.95 4.39
CA THR A 61 4.58 -21.75 5.76
C THR A 61 4.00 -20.34 5.92
N ILE A 62 3.22 -20.12 6.98
CA ILE A 62 2.70 -18.78 7.26
C ILE A 62 3.84 -17.82 7.57
N SER A 63 4.87 -18.24 8.31
CA SER A 63 6.07 -17.44 8.57
C SER A 63 6.74 -16.97 7.28
N GLN A 64 6.92 -17.87 6.30
CA GLN A 64 7.44 -17.51 4.97
C GLN A 64 6.50 -16.61 4.17
N GLN A 65 5.18 -16.85 4.24
CA GLN A 65 4.21 -16.00 3.56
C GLN A 65 4.17 -14.58 4.16
N LEU A 66 4.35 -14.44 5.47
CA LEU A 66 4.47 -13.14 6.13
C LEU A 66 5.70 -12.35 5.65
N GLU A 67 6.80 -13.03 5.29
CA GLU A 67 7.93 -12.36 4.65
C GLU A 67 7.57 -11.79 3.27
N GLN A 68 6.76 -12.53 2.50
CA GLN A 68 6.24 -12.03 1.21
C GLN A 68 5.34 -10.82 1.40
N TYR A 69 4.46 -10.88 2.40
CA TYR A 69 3.60 -9.75 2.76
C TYR A 69 4.41 -8.54 3.21
N ARG A 70 5.41 -8.72 4.10
CA ARG A 70 6.30 -7.63 4.52
C ARG A 70 7.06 -7.02 3.35
N TYR A 71 7.52 -7.83 2.40
CA TYR A 71 8.20 -7.32 1.21
C TYR A 71 7.26 -6.44 0.37
N VAL A 72 6.04 -6.91 0.07
CA VAL A 72 5.08 -6.10 -0.70
C VAL A 72 4.61 -4.87 0.08
N GLN A 73 4.38 -4.98 1.38
CA GLN A 73 4.04 -3.85 2.25
C GLN A 73 5.13 -2.78 2.21
N SER A 74 6.42 -3.17 2.26
CA SER A 74 7.52 -2.21 2.12
C SER A 74 7.50 -1.44 0.80
N LYS A 75 6.91 -2.02 -0.27
CA LYS A 75 6.73 -1.34 -1.56
C LYS A 75 5.52 -0.44 -1.61
N PHE A 76 4.46 -0.77 -0.87
CA PHE A 76 3.42 0.22 -0.60
C PHE A 76 4.03 1.40 0.14
N ASP A 77 4.73 1.16 1.25
CA ASP A 77 5.28 2.24 2.07
C ASP A 77 6.31 3.09 1.30
N GLN A 78 7.07 2.49 0.38
CA GLN A 78 8.08 3.19 -0.42
C GLN A 78 7.50 4.00 -1.58
N TYR A 79 6.47 3.48 -2.26
CA TYR A 79 6.00 4.07 -3.52
C TYR A 79 4.62 4.73 -3.42
N GLU A 80 3.78 4.34 -2.47
CA GLU A 80 2.46 4.95 -2.31
C GLU A 80 2.60 6.46 -2.04
N ARG A 81 1.80 7.27 -2.75
CA ARG A 81 1.83 8.75 -2.71
C ARG A 81 3.09 9.40 -3.28
N SER A 82 4.08 8.64 -3.72
CA SER A 82 5.19 9.18 -4.52
C SER A 82 4.74 9.49 -5.94
N GLN A 83 5.46 10.37 -6.63
CA GLN A 83 5.18 10.71 -8.03
C GLN A 83 6.09 9.93 -8.97
N THR A 84 5.55 9.57 -10.13
CA THR A 84 6.38 9.06 -11.23
C THR A 84 7.32 10.15 -11.76
N PRO A 85 8.45 9.75 -12.36
CA PRO A 85 9.36 10.71 -12.99
C PRO A 85 8.65 11.56 -14.05
N PRO A 86 9.02 12.84 -14.22
CA PRO A 86 8.41 13.72 -15.21
C PRO A 86 8.70 13.31 -16.66
N ASP A 87 9.74 12.49 -16.86
CA ASP A 87 10.15 11.91 -18.13
C ASP A 87 9.48 10.55 -18.43
N LEU A 88 8.62 10.05 -17.53
CA LEU A 88 7.93 8.77 -17.76
C LEU A 88 6.89 8.91 -18.88
N ALA A 89 7.19 8.30 -20.02
CA ALA A 89 6.28 8.25 -21.17
C ALA A 89 4.93 7.62 -20.78
N GLY A 90 3.84 8.35 -21.06
CA GLY A 90 2.46 7.92 -20.78
C GLY A 90 1.96 8.17 -19.36
N ALA A 91 2.83 8.51 -18.40
CA ALA A 91 2.44 8.81 -17.03
C ALA A 91 3.41 9.77 -16.32
N PRO A 92 3.65 11.00 -16.82
CA PRO A 92 4.56 11.94 -16.17
C PRO A 92 3.93 12.54 -14.89
N THR A 93 4.70 12.60 -13.81
CA THR A 93 4.33 13.27 -12.54
C THR A 93 3.05 12.72 -11.88
N VAL A 94 2.60 11.51 -12.23
CA VAL A 94 1.37 10.90 -11.70
C VAL A 94 1.62 10.30 -10.32
N THR A 95 0.67 10.49 -9.41
CA THR A 95 0.72 9.89 -8.06
C THR A 95 0.57 8.37 -8.13
N ILE A 96 1.51 7.66 -7.52
CA ILE A 96 1.50 6.21 -7.41
C ILE A 96 0.53 5.78 -6.31
N THR A 97 -0.38 4.86 -6.67
CA THR A 97 -1.37 4.27 -5.75
C THR A 97 -0.96 2.82 -5.42
N ARG A 98 -1.57 2.25 -4.36
CA ARG A 98 -1.41 0.83 -4.04
C ARG A 98 -1.79 -0.09 -5.20
N ALA A 99 -2.80 0.29 -5.98
CA ALA A 99 -3.24 -0.47 -7.15
C ALA A 99 -2.12 -0.59 -8.20
N HIS A 100 -1.35 0.47 -8.43
CA HIS A 100 -0.20 0.43 -9.35
C HIS A 100 0.89 -0.52 -8.84
N VAL A 101 1.19 -0.50 -7.54
CA VAL A 101 2.18 -1.41 -6.94
C VAL A 101 1.69 -2.86 -7.06
N LEU A 102 0.45 -3.16 -6.69
CA LEU A 102 -0.14 -4.51 -6.84
C LEU A 102 -0.09 -5.02 -8.28
N LYS A 103 -0.42 -4.15 -9.24
CA LYS A 103 -0.38 -4.48 -10.67
C LYS A 103 1.05 -4.74 -11.15
N ALA A 104 2.06 -4.02 -10.63
CA ALA A 104 3.47 -4.31 -10.91
C ALA A 104 3.90 -5.71 -10.43
N PHE A 105 3.36 -6.15 -9.30
CA PHE A 105 3.56 -7.51 -8.77
C PHE A 105 2.66 -8.58 -9.41
N ASN A 106 1.73 -8.21 -10.31
CA ASN A 106 0.69 -9.12 -10.83
C ASN A 106 -0.10 -9.79 -9.68
N LEU A 107 -0.63 -8.96 -8.77
CA LEU A 107 -1.43 -9.33 -7.62
C LEU A 107 -2.82 -8.66 -7.69
N THR A 108 -3.81 -9.25 -7.04
CA THR A 108 -5.16 -8.71 -6.95
C THR A 108 -5.31 -7.72 -5.80
N ALA A 109 -6.31 -6.83 -5.87
CA ALA A 109 -6.68 -5.93 -4.77
C ALA A 109 -6.93 -6.71 -3.46
N SER A 110 -7.68 -7.81 -3.54
CA SER A 110 -7.97 -8.68 -2.39
C SER A 110 -6.71 -9.20 -1.70
N TRP A 111 -5.63 -9.46 -2.46
CA TRP A 111 -4.37 -9.89 -1.87
C TRP A 111 -3.72 -8.77 -1.05
N GLY A 112 -3.81 -7.52 -1.51
CA GLY A 112 -3.31 -6.35 -0.78
C GLY A 112 -4.07 -6.08 0.51
N ASP A 113 -5.40 -6.22 0.47
CA ASP A 113 -6.25 -6.09 1.66
C ASP A 113 -5.93 -7.19 2.68
N GLU A 114 -5.87 -8.45 2.23
CA GLU A 114 -5.47 -9.59 3.06
C GLU A 114 -4.05 -9.40 3.65
N CYS A 115 -3.09 -8.94 2.84
CA CYS A 115 -1.73 -8.65 3.27
C CYS A 115 -1.70 -7.66 4.44
N THR A 116 -2.38 -6.53 4.28
CA THR A 116 -2.40 -5.45 5.28
C THR A 116 -3.05 -5.93 6.58
N GLU A 117 -4.19 -6.61 6.47
CA GLU A 117 -4.92 -7.12 7.63
C GLU A 117 -4.15 -8.22 8.37
N VAL A 118 -3.59 -9.19 7.65
CA VAL A 118 -2.81 -10.28 8.23
C VAL A 118 -1.59 -9.73 8.97
N LEU A 119 -0.87 -8.77 8.39
CA LEU A 119 0.29 -8.15 9.05
C LEU A 119 -0.12 -7.38 10.31
N ALA A 120 -1.19 -6.58 10.24
CA ALA A 120 -1.67 -5.81 11.38
C ALA A 120 -2.10 -6.72 12.54
N LEU A 121 -2.91 -7.74 12.26
CA LEU A 121 -3.36 -8.69 13.29
C LEU A 121 -2.21 -9.56 13.81
N THR A 122 -1.26 -9.94 12.96
CA THR A 122 -0.07 -10.69 13.41
C THR A 122 0.84 -9.85 14.30
N ALA A 123 0.92 -8.53 14.10
CA ALA A 123 1.67 -7.66 15.00
C ALA A 123 1.04 -7.58 16.40
N LEU A 124 -0.27 -7.82 16.52
CA LEU A 124 -0.98 -7.82 17.80
C LEU A 124 -0.95 -9.18 18.49
N TYR A 125 -1.19 -10.26 17.74
CA TYR A 125 -1.45 -11.61 18.27
C TYR A 125 -0.35 -12.63 17.98
N GLY A 126 0.62 -12.27 17.12
CA GLY A 126 1.77 -13.10 16.82
C GLY A 126 2.91 -12.95 17.83
N PRO A 127 4.08 -13.56 17.55
CA PRO A 127 5.22 -13.55 18.45
C PRO A 127 5.67 -12.12 18.79
N GLY A 128 5.77 -11.82 20.09
CA GLY A 128 6.13 -10.49 20.59
C GLY A 128 5.02 -9.45 20.48
N GLY A 129 3.80 -9.86 20.13
CA GLY A 129 2.63 -8.99 20.09
C GLY A 129 2.06 -8.67 21.49
N VAL A 130 1.32 -7.57 21.59
CA VAL A 130 0.70 -7.10 22.85
C VAL A 130 -0.24 -8.15 23.46
N HIS A 131 -0.89 -8.93 22.60
CA HIS A 131 -1.83 -9.99 22.97
C HIS A 131 -1.41 -11.31 22.33
N GLU A 132 -0.12 -11.65 22.42
CA GLU A 132 0.42 -12.89 21.86
C GLU A 132 -0.47 -14.10 22.21
N GLU A 133 -0.90 -14.82 21.17
CA GLU A 133 -1.77 -15.99 21.30
C GLU A 133 -1.00 -17.24 20.83
N ALA A 134 -0.89 -18.24 21.72
CA ALA A 134 -0.14 -19.47 21.44
C ALA A 134 -0.61 -20.19 20.17
N ARG A 135 -1.91 -20.15 19.86
CA ARG A 135 -2.47 -20.75 18.62
C ARG A 135 -1.99 -20.05 17.36
N VAL A 136 -1.87 -18.72 17.41
CA VAL A 136 -1.36 -17.91 16.29
C VAL A 136 0.11 -18.22 16.05
N VAL A 137 0.91 -18.23 17.12
CA VAL A 137 2.35 -18.58 17.07
C VAL A 137 2.55 -19.99 16.54
N ALA A 138 1.79 -20.97 17.05
CA ALA A 138 1.90 -22.37 16.64
C ALA A 138 1.54 -22.60 15.16
N MET A 139 0.76 -21.71 14.55
CA MET A 139 0.35 -21.83 13.15
C MET A 139 1.39 -21.27 12.17
N LEU A 140 2.35 -20.47 12.65
CA LEU A 140 3.36 -19.83 11.80
C LEU A 140 4.20 -20.85 11.03
N ASP A 141 4.73 -21.84 11.74
CA ASP A 141 5.66 -22.84 11.18
C ASP A 141 4.97 -24.13 10.73
N GLN A 142 3.64 -24.17 10.78
CA GLN A 142 2.89 -25.31 10.25
C GLN A 142 3.05 -25.38 8.73
N LYS A 143 3.62 -26.48 8.27
CA LYS A 143 3.72 -26.78 6.84
C LYS A 143 2.33 -26.98 6.25
N PRO A 144 1.93 -26.21 5.22
CA PRO A 144 0.62 -26.40 4.59
C PRO A 144 0.55 -27.80 3.96
N PRO A 145 -0.58 -28.51 4.12
CA PRO A 145 -0.74 -29.83 3.54
C PRO A 145 -1.02 -29.81 2.03
N ILE A 146 -1.61 -28.71 1.51
CA ILE A 146 -2.15 -28.66 0.14
C ILE A 146 -1.73 -27.38 -0.57
N SER A 147 -2.01 -26.21 0.01
CA SER A 147 -1.66 -24.93 -0.62
C SER A 147 -1.46 -23.83 0.40
N THR A 148 -0.57 -22.89 0.07
CA THR A 148 -0.33 -21.66 0.85
C THR A 148 -1.63 -20.86 1.03
N GLY A 149 -2.42 -20.70 -0.05
CA GLY A 149 -3.64 -19.88 0.00
C GLY A 149 -4.70 -20.39 0.96
N MET A 150 -4.87 -21.72 1.08
CA MET A 150 -5.80 -22.28 2.07
C MET A 150 -5.27 -22.11 3.51
N GLN A 151 -3.96 -22.24 3.70
CA GLN A 151 -3.35 -22.02 5.01
C GLN A 151 -3.48 -20.56 5.45
N VAL A 152 -3.27 -19.61 4.55
CA VAL A 152 -3.47 -18.17 4.79
C VAL A 152 -4.90 -17.87 5.20
N LYS A 153 -5.91 -18.44 4.51
CA LYS A 153 -7.32 -18.24 4.87
C LYS A 153 -7.63 -18.76 6.27
N LYS A 154 -7.11 -19.93 6.64
CA LYS A 154 -7.25 -20.47 7.99
C LYS A 154 -6.56 -19.59 9.03
N TYR A 155 -5.37 -19.09 8.71
CA TYR A 155 -4.61 -18.20 9.59
C TYR A 155 -5.34 -16.87 9.82
N LEU A 156 -5.86 -16.25 8.76
CA LEU A 156 -6.65 -15.03 8.84
C LEU A 156 -7.95 -15.25 9.64
N ALA A 157 -8.63 -16.39 9.46
CA ALA A 157 -9.80 -16.72 10.26
C ALA A 157 -9.47 -16.83 11.76
N LEU A 158 -8.34 -17.47 12.11
CA LEU A 158 -7.86 -17.55 13.49
C LEU A 158 -7.53 -16.16 14.06
N LEU A 159 -6.82 -15.32 13.30
CA LEU A 159 -6.50 -13.95 13.70
C LEU A 159 -7.77 -13.13 13.97
N ARG A 160 -8.78 -13.23 13.10
CA ARG A 160 -10.07 -12.54 13.28
C ARG A 160 -10.85 -13.07 14.49
N GLU A 161 -10.81 -14.37 14.76
CA GLU A 161 -11.43 -14.98 15.96
C GLU A 161 -10.81 -14.41 17.24
N VAL A 162 -9.47 -14.37 17.29
CA VAL A 162 -8.74 -13.83 18.45
C VAL A 162 -9.03 -12.34 18.62
N ASN A 163 -9.01 -11.57 17.52
CA ASN A 163 -9.33 -10.15 17.55
C ASN A 163 -10.76 -9.88 18.04
N ALA A 164 -11.74 -10.68 17.61
CA ALA A 164 -13.12 -10.57 18.10
C ALA A 164 -13.21 -10.81 19.62
N LYS A 165 -12.50 -11.80 20.16
CA LYS A 165 -12.47 -12.06 21.61
C LYS A 165 -11.94 -10.87 22.40
N TRP A 166 -10.83 -10.28 21.96
CA TRP A 166 -10.23 -9.12 22.65
C TRP A 166 -11.07 -7.84 22.50
N THR A 167 -11.59 -7.56 21.32
CA THR A 167 -12.41 -6.35 21.08
C THR A 167 -13.78 -6.38 21.77
N ILE A 168 -14.30 -7.57 22.09
CA ILE A 168 -15.52 -7.71 22.90
C ILE A 168 -15.22 -7.44 24.38
N VAL A 169 -14.04 -7.85 24.87
CA VAL A 169 -13.64 -7.67 26.28
C VAL A 169 -13.38 -6.19 26.62
N ASP A 170 -12.91 -5.39 25.66
CA ASP A 170 -12.63 -3.96 25.86
C ASP A 170 -13.88 -3.05 25.82
N ARG A 171 -15.08 -3.64 25.64
CA ARG A 171 -16.38 -2.93 25.57
C ARG A 171 -17.30 -3.21 26.76
N VAL A 172 -16.80 -3.87 27.80
CA VAL A 172 -17.51 -4.18 29.05
C VAL A 172 -16.76 -3.54 30.21
#